data_AF-M5EHC7-F1
#
_entry.id   AF-M5EHC7-F1
#
_cell.length_a   1.000
_cell.length_b   1.000
_cell.length_c   1.000
_cell.angle_alpha   90.00
_cell.angle_beta   90.00
_cell.angle_gamma   90.00
#
_symmetry.space_group_name_H-M   'P 1'
#
loop_
_entity.id
_entity.type
_entity.pdbx_description
1 polymer ?
#
loop_
_entity_poly.entity_id
_entity_poly.type
_entity_poly.pdbx_seq_one_letter_code
_entity_poly.pdbx_strand_id
1 'polypeptide(L)'
;MDRNKISLLLLILIIFLATLTTAAEVPAKNEQEGWWLPSTGRFNGHWDLGMGAHFWNDHFNLRNLQLRTNVDLGPGLRLNSILRSNKKFETIEGFDPTFDELYLEGYAFHQSNFGKLSLSLKTGRMRYLRFPEPDLISYFDHVPGTEDLRFEDAETGYNGQLLTFDYETKTGLGYHATGINWDYGDRDGSNWIENYIYYRDSFKALDFEARAGKLALRHSAGEYTGSGSHLGYSGDGFNIYLGGNWRGYRAGLLYEEIENEQYNEIDRRTGFMVEFAFSDITELLGKLRFDYTRSPEGFVAHIPLASGDFGYLSKKPEGTELVGEIKAERVMTYWQNGQARNFYEHRIAKWGFTKAEEAAVVMEVDPWYLQLEALVSPNDFPTNWDEIKEWESGRQGPAQLKQPVTYKFYK
;
A
#
# COMPACT_ATOMS: atom_id res chain seq x y z
N MET A 1 -36.52 -2.12 20.48
CA MET A 1 -35.46 -3.12 20.25
C MET A 1 -35.40 -3.31 18.74
N ASP A 2 -34.51 -2.57 18.09
CA ASP A 2 -34.65 -2.24 16.67
C ASP A 2 -34.41 -3.46 15.76
N ARG A 3 -35.27 -3.59 14.75
CA ARG A 3 -35.20 -4.63 13.71
C ARG A 3 -33.82 -4.73 13.04
N ASN A 4 -33.04 -3.66 13.03
CA ASN A 4 -31.69 -3.63 12.45
C ASN A 4 -30.66 -4.44 13.27
N LYS A 5 -30.82 -4.54 14.60
CA LYS A 5 -29.92 -5.35 15.45
C LYS A 5 -30.18 -6.85 15.31
N ILE A 6 -31.40 -7.24 14.96
CA ILE A 6 -31.80 -8.64 14.75
C ILE A 6 -31.25 -9.17 13.41
N SER A 7 -31.21 -8.35 12.37
CA SER A 7 -30.65 -8.74 11.06
C SER A 7 -29.14 -8.93 11.07
N LEU A 8 -28.39 -8.08 11.80
CA LEU A 8 -26.93 -8.20 11.90
C LEU A 8 -26.51 -9.46 12.67
N LEU A 9 -27.21 -9.77 13.77
CA LEU A 9 -26.98 -11.00 14.55
C LEU A 9 -27.32 -12.27 13.76
N LEU A 10 -28.38 -12.24 12.94
CA LEU A 10 -28.73 -13.35 12.05
C LEU A 10 -27.71 -13.54 10.92
N LEU A 11 -27.17 -12.45 10.36
CA LEU A 11 -26.12 -12.52 9.34
C LEU A 11 -24.81 -13.09 9.92
N ILE A 12 -24.40 -12.62 11.10
CA ILE A 12 -23.22 -13.15 11.82
C ILE A 12 -23.42 -14.63 12.14
N LEU A 13 -24.61 -15.05 12.59
CA LEU A 13 -24.91 -16.44 12.90
C LEU A 13 -24.91 -17.34 11.65
N ILE A 14 -25.37 -16.83 10.50
CA ILE A 14 -25.34 -17.55 9.21
C ILE A 14 -23.89 -17.69 8.69
N ILE A 15 -23.06 -16.67 8.83
CA ILE A 15 -21.63 -16.74 8.52
C ILE A 15 -20.92 -17.75 9.44
N PHE A 16 -21.24 -17.75 10.73
CA PHE A 16 -20.67 -18.69 11.71
C PHE A 16 -21.16 -20.14 11.54
N LEU A 17 -22.35 -20.34 10.98
CA LEU A 17 -22.88 -21.68 10.64
C LEU A 17 -22.38 -22.19 9.29
N ALA A 18 -21.96 -21.30 8.38
CA ALA A 18 -21.40 -21.65 7.08
C ALA A 18 -19.91 -22.07 7.14
N THR A 19 -19.20 -21.78 8.24
CA THR A 19 -17.79 -22.17 8.44
C THR A 19 -17.60 -23.61 8.93
N LEU A 20 -18.67 -24.38 9.17
CA LEU A 20 -18.60 -25.72 9.74
C LEU A 20 -18.50 -26.89 8.73
N THR A 21 -18.32 -26.63 7.43
CA THR A 21 -18.14 -27.70 6.42
C THR A 21 -16.92 -27.50 5.54
N THR A 22 -15.81 -28.09 5.99
CA THR A 22 -14.68 -28.70 5.25
C THR A 22 -14.23 -28.10 3.91
N ALA A 23 -12.95 -27.73 3.81
CA ALA A 23 -11.89 -28.61 3.31
C ALA A 23 -10.53 -27.91 3.47
N ALA A 24 -9.55 -28.62 4.03
CA ALA A 24 -8.21 -28.10 4.26
C ALA A 24 -7.53 -27.72 2.93
N GLU A 25 -7.13 -26.46 2.81
CA GLU A 25 -6.17 -26.05 1.80
C GLU A 25 -4.77 -26.56 2.16
N VAL A 26 -4.03 -26.90 1.11
CA VAL A 26 -2.68 -27.47 1.17
C VAL A 26 -1.74 -26.50 1.90
N PRO A 27 -1.03 -26.92 2.96
CA PRO A 27 -0.14 -26.02 3.69
C PRO A 27 0.98 -25.55 2.76
N ALA A 28 1.22 -24.24 2.76
CA ALA A 28 2.44 -23.66 2.23
C ALA A 28 3.65 -24.42 2.81
N LYS A 29 4.57 -24.86 1.94
CA LYS A 29 5.81 -25.56 2.31
C LYS A 29 6.46 -24.85 3.50
N ASN A 30 6.56 -25.57 4.63
CA ASN A 30 6.97 -25.10 5.95
C ASN A 30 7.92 -23.89 5.96
N GLU A 31 7.37 -22.70 6.17
CA GLU A 31 8.16 -21.58 6.66
C GLU A 31 8.74 -21.97 8.03
N GLN A 32 10.05 -21.83 8.18
CA GLN A 32 10.70 -22.16 9.45
C GLN A 32 10.19 -21.27 10.58
N GLU A 33 9.81 -21.87 11.70
CA GLU A 33 9.43 -21.13 12.91
C GLU A 33 10.58 -20.23 13.39
N GLY A 34 10.22 -19.10 13.99
CA GLY A 34 11.15 -18.16 14.60
C GLY A 34 11.25 -16.83 13.85
N TRP A 35 12.27 -16.06 14.24
CA TRP A 35 12.54 -14.74 13.70
C TRP A 35 13.16 -14.81 12.31
N TRP A 36 12.63 -13.98 11.41
CA TRP A 36 13.17 -13.68 10.12
C TRP A 36 13.42 -12.17 10.03
N LEU A 37 14.69 -11.82 9.86
CA LEU A 37 15.14 -10.47 9.55
C LEU A 37 15.54 -10.46 8.08
N PRO A 38 14.68 -9.97 7.18
CA PRO A 38 14.92 -10.09 5.75
C PRO A 38 16.19 -9.34 5.30
N SER A 39 17.02 -9.96 4.47
CA SER A 39 18.19 -9.34 3.84
C SER A 39 18.50 -10.01 2.53
N THR A 40 18.95 -9.23 1.57
CA THR A 40 19.49 -9.68 0.29
C THR A 40 21.00 -9.43 0.19
N GLY A 41 21.61 -8.86 1.23
CA GLY A 41 23.03 -8.53 1.31
C GLY A 41 23.26 -7.12 1.84
N ARG A 42 24.39 -6.90 2.50
CA ARG A 42 24.74 -5.58 3.01
C ARG A 42 25.13 -4.67 1.84
N PHE A 43 24.46 -3.52 1.76
CA PHE A 43 24.54 -2.57 0.65
C PHE A 43 24.10 -3.15 -0.69
N ASN A 44 23.22 -4.14 -0.68
CA ASN A 44 22.55 -4.60 -1.90
C ASN A 44 21.30 -3.74 -2.14
N GLY A 45 20.98 -3.46 -3.40
CA GLY A 45 19.84 -2.59 -3.67
C GLY A 45 19.63 -2.26 -5.13
N HIS A 46 18.66 -1.36 -5.33
CA HIS A 46 18.18 -0.93 -6.62
C HIS A 46 17.97 0.59 -6.61
N TRP A 47 18.24 1.23 -7.74
CA TRP A 47 17.86 2.60 -8.00
C TRP A 47 17.22 2.75 -9.38
N ASP A 48 16.30 3.71 -9.48
CA ASP A 48 15.62 4.05 -10.72
C ASP A 48 15.42 5.57 -10.82
N LEU A 49 15.78 6.13 -11.97
CA LEU A 49 15.57 7.51 -12.35
C LEU A 49 14.51 7.56 -13.45
N GLY A 50 13.44 8.29 -13.21
CA GLY A 50 12.37 8.44 -14.19
C GLY A 50 11.58 9.73 -14.04
N MET A 51 10.77 10.06 -15.03
CA MET A 51 9.93 11.26 -15.04
C MET A 51 8.50 10.94 -15.48
N GLY A 52 7.53 11.73 -15.03
CA GLY A 52 6.16 11.67 -15.49
C GLY A 52 5.95 12.50 -16.76
N ALA A 53 5.36 11.90 -17.78
CA ALA A 53 4.91 12.55 -19.00
C ALA A 53 3.39 12.59 -19.01
N HIS A 54 2.82 13.80 -19.04
CA HIS A 54 1.39 14.01 -19.01
C HIS A 54 0.92 14.56 -20.36
N PHE A 55 -0.08 13.88 -20.91
CA PHE A 55 -0.66 14.16 -22.21
C PHE A 55 -2.12 14.54 -22.04
N TRP A 56 -2.47 15.74 -22.47
CA TRP A 56 -3.85 16.19 -22.61
C TRP A 56 -4.12 16.54 -24.07
N ASN A 57 -5.38 16.84 -24.39
CA ASN A 57 -5.78 17.22 -25.74
C ASN A 57 -5.19 18.57 -26.19
N ASP A 58 -4.81 19.43 -25.24
CA ASP A 58 -4.39 20.82 -25.47
C ASP A 58 -2.91 21.09 -25.14
N HIS A 59 -2.25 20.28 -24.31
CA HIS A 59 -0.83 20.46 -23.96
C HIS A 59 -0.15 19.16 -23.49
N PHE A 60 1.18 19.24 -23.39
CA PHE A 60 2.06 18.17 -22.94
C PHE A 60 3.02 18.72 -21.89
N ASN A 61 3.14 18.04 -20.75
CA ASN A 61 4.05 18.41 -19.68
C ASN A 61 4.93 17.23 -19.25
N LEU A 62 6.22 17.51 -19.04
CA LEU A 62 7.12 16.66 -18.28
C LEU A 62 7.19 17.20 -16.85
N ARG A 63 7.04 16.33 -15.86
CA ARG A 63 7.10 16.68 -14.43
C ARG A 63 7.59 15.51 -13.61
N ASN A 64 7.87 15.77 -12.33
CA ASN A 64 8.14 14.71 -11.36
C ASN A 64 9.34 13.83 -11.74
N LEU A 65 10.46 14.45 -12.13
CA LEU A 65 11.73 13.74 -12.25
C LEU A 65 12.14 13.27 -10.85
N GLN A 66 12.21 11.95 -10.68
CA GLN A 66 12.42 11.28 -9.40
C GLN A 66 13.58 10.28 -9.52
N LEU A 67 14.49 10.34 -8.55
CA LEU A 67 15.43 9.27 -8.25
C LEU A 67 14.90 8.48 -7.06
N ARG A 68 14.63 7.20 -7.28
CA ARG A 68 14.16 6.25 -6.27
C ARG A 68 15.28 5.31 -5.92
N THR A 69 15.45 5.01 -4.64
CA THR A 69 16.51 4.13 -4.17
C THR A 69 15.99 3.26 -3.02
N ASN A 70 16.32 1.97 -3.08
CA ASN A 70 16.10 1.03 -1.98
C ASN A 70 17.38 0.24 -1.72
N VAL A 71 17.86 0.26 -0.47
CA VAL A 71 19.15 -0.33 -0.09
C VAL A 71 19.00 -1.14 1.18
N ASP A 72 19.41 -2.41 1.16
CA ASP A 72 19.62 -3.17 2.37
C ASP A 72 20.89 -2.72 3.07
N LEU A 73 20.78 -2.37 4.35
CA LEU A 73 21.93 -2.02 5.20
C LEU A 73 22.37 -3.22 6.05
N GLY A 74 21.49 -4.20 6.23
CA GLY A 74 21.75 -5.44 6.96
C GLY A 74 20.46 -6.25 7.19
N PRO A 75 20.53 -7.35 7.96
CA PRO A 75 19.36 -8.13 8.35
C PRO A 75 18.24 -7.29 8.96
N GLY A 76 17.11 -7.22 8.25
CA GLY A 76 15.92 -6.48 8.68
C GLY A 76 16.12 -4.96 8.70
N LEU A 77 17.15 -4.42 8.05
CA LEU A 77 17.42 -2.98 8.04
C LEU A 77 17.62 -2.49 6.62
N ARG A 78 16.84 -1.48 6.22
CA ARG A 78 16.94 -0.87 4.89
C ARG A 78 16.81 0.65 4.91
N LEU A 79 17.31 1.28 3.86
CA LEU A 79 17.11 2.67 3.50
C LEU A 79 16.20 2.75 2.28
N ASN A 80 15.18 3.60 2.35
CA ASN A 80 14.33 3.95 1.21
C ASN A 80 14.42 5.45 0.96
N SER A 81 14.48 5.87 -0.31
CA SER A 81 14.40 7.28 -0.66
C SER A 81 13.72 7.52 -2.01
N ILE A 82 13.06 8.66 -2.10
CA ILE A 82 12.52 9.24 -3.32
C ILE A 82 12.92 10.71 -3.34
N LEU A 83 13.92 11.03 -4.16
CA LEU A 83 14.39 12.40 -4.38
C LEU A 83 13.74 12.94 -5.64
N ARG A 84 12.97 14.03 -5.50
CA ARG A 84 12.34 14.72 -6.63
C ARG A 84 13.14 15.97 -6.96
N SER A 85 13.30 16.28 -8.25
CA SER A 85 14.16 17.38 -8.70
C SER A 85 13.66 18.78 -8.33
N ASN A 86 12.34 18.96 -8.17
CA ASN A 86 11.70 20.27 -8.03
C ASN A 86 10.66 20.20 -6.91
N LYS A 87 10.49 21.29 -6.16
CA LYS A 87 9.45 21.39 -5.12
C LYS A 87 8.03 21.51 -5.69
N LYS A 88 7.85 22.22 -6.81
CA LYS A 88 6.55 22.59 -7.39
C LYS A 88 5.91 21.51 -8.27
N PHE A 89 4.60 21.62 -8.46
CA PHE A 89 3.75 20.64 -9.15
C PHE A 89 3.96 20.55 -10.68
N GLU A 90 4.18 21.67 -11.38
CA GLU A 90 4.12 21.76 -12.86
C GLU A 90 5.45 22.12 -13.53
N THR A 91 6.59 21.67 -13.00
CA THR A 91 7.86 22.01 -13.64
C THR A 91 8.97 20.99 -13.39
N ILE A 92 9.80 20.78 -14.41
CA ILE A 92 11.15 20.21 -14.31
C ILE A 92 12.23 21.30 -14.40
N GLU A 93 11.84 22.56 -14.62
CA GLU A 93 12.72 23.71 -14.69
C GLU A 93 12.99 24.29 -13.29
N GLY A 94 14.26 24.58 -13.01
CA GLY A 94 14.75 24.89 -11.67
C GLY A 94 15.17 23.61 -10.94
N PHE A 95 16.25 23.70 -10.15
CA PHE A 95 16.78 22.58 -9.38
C PHE A 95 16.65 22.91 -7.89
N ASP A 96 15.63 22.33 -7.26
CA ASP A 96 15.33 22.48 -5.83
C ASP A 96 14.94 21.11 -5.27
N PRO A 97 15.93 20.21 -5.14
CA PRO A 97 15.68 18.80 -4.89
C PRO A 97 15.11 18.58 -3.50
N THR A 98 14.01 17.83 -3.41
CA THR A 98 13.30 17.55 -2.17
C THR A 98 13.06 16.05 -2.03
N PHE A 99 13.24 15.51 -0.83
CA PHE A 99 12.85 14.14 -0.52
C PHE A 99 11.34 14.06 -0.33
N ASP A 100 10.65 13.41 -1.26
CA ASP A 100 9.26 12.99 -1.04
C ASP A 100 9.24 11.89 0.03
N GLU A 101 10.26 11.02 0.04
CA GLU A 101 10.55 10.04 1.09
C GLU A 101 12.05 9.95 1.35
N LEU A 102 12.42 9.80 2.62
CA LEU A 102 13.76 9.42 3.07
C LEU A 102 13.63 8.84 4.47
N TYR A 103 13.73 7.52 4.59
CA TYR A 103 13.61 6.86 5.88
C TYR A 103 14.48 5.61 6.00
N LEU A 104 14.90 5.34 7.22
CA LEU A 104 15.46 4.06 7.62
C LEU A 104 14.34 3.18 8.17
N GLU A 105 14.32 1.91 7.80
CA GLU A 105 13.33 0.95 8.28
C GLU A 105 14.00 -0.27 8.88
N GLY A 106 13.73 -0.51 10.16
CA GLY A 106 14.02 -1.76 10.84
C GLY A 106 12.77 -2.63 10.88
N TYR A 107 12.79 -3.84 10.34
CA TYR A 107 11.62 -4.70 10.25
C TYR A 107 11.96 -6.18 10.38
N ALA A 108 11.02 -6.93 10.93
CA ALA A 108 11.16 -8.36 11.18
C ALA A 108 9.81 -9.07 11.17
N PHE A 109 9.88 -10.37 10.89
CA PHE A 109 8.76 -11.29 10.97
C PHE A 109 9.06 -12.39 11.98
N HIS A 110 8.08 -12.83 12.75
CA HIS A 110 8.20 -14.01 13.60
C HIS A 110 7.09 -14.99 13.26
N GLN A 111 7.46 -16.13 12.69
CA GLN A 111 6.53 -17.20 12.36
C GLN A 111 6.40 -18.17 13.54
N SER A 112 5.17 -18.50 13.92
CA SER A 112 4.88 -19.47 14.99
C SER A 112 3.78 -20.45 14.57
N ASN A 113 3.52 -21.44 15.43
CA ASN A 113 2.40 -22.35 15.24
C ASN A 113 1.03 -21.69 15.33
N PHE A 114 0.91 -20.53 15.96
CA PHE A 114 -0.36 -19.84 16.19
C PHE A 114 -0.65 -18.75 15.16
N GLY A 115 0.40 -18.19 14.55
CA GLY A 115 0.29 -17.03 13.69
C GLY A 115 1.63 -16.40 13.31
N LYS A 116 1.55 -15.29 12.59
CA LYS A 116 2.66 -14.46 12.13
C LYS A 116 2.62 -13.12 12.85
N LEU A 117 3.74 -12.75 13.45
CA LEU A 117 3.96 -11.40 13.97
C LEU A 117 4.84 -10.63 12.98
N SER A 118 4.46 -9.40 12.67
CA SER A 118 5.21 -8.48 11.79
C SER A 118 5.47 -7.18 12.56
N LEU A 119 6.72 -6.74 12.58
CA LEU A 119 7.14 -5.49 13.23
C LEU A 119 7.90 -4.62 12.24
N SER A 120 7.62 -3.32 12.21
CA SER A 120 8.40 -2.33 11.47
C SER A 120 8.53 -1.04 12.26
N LEU A 121 9.73 -0.46 12.25
CA LEU A 121 10.03 0.88 12.75
C LEU A 121 10.66 1.67 11.60
N LYS A 122 9.94 2.67 11.10
CA LYS A 122 10.43 3.61 10.10
C LYS A 122 10.81 4.92 10.80
N THR A 123 11.97 5.50 10.47
CA THR A 123 12.41 6.79 11.00
C THR A 123 12.85 7.71 9.86
N GLY A 124 12.26 8.91 9.79
CA GLY A 124 12.52 9.90 8.75
C GLY A 124 11.25 10.48 8.15
N ARG A 125 11.20 10.65 6.83
CA ARG A 125 10.03 11.10 6.06
C ARG A 125 9.48 9.96 5.23
N MET A 126 8.20 9.63 5.42
CA MET A 126 7.53 8.51 4.75
C MET A 126 6.10 8.90 4.38
N ARG A 127 5.55 8.26 3.34
CA ARG A 127 4.20 8.56 2.85
C ARG A 127 3.25 7.36 2.91
N TYR A 128 3.67 6.24 3.48
CA TYR A 128 2.83 5.05 3.53
C TYR A 128 2.96 4.35 4.86
N LEU A 129 1.80 4.19 5.48
CA LEU A 129 1.62 3.56 6.77
C LEU A 129 1.79 2.04 6.68
N ARG A 130 1.47 1.44 5.53
CA ARG A 130 1.27 0.00 5.45
C ARG A 130 2.55 -0.77 5.70
N PHE A 131 2.46 -1.67 6.67
CA PHE A 131 3.36 -2.76 6.95
C PHE A 131 2.57 -3.82 7.74
N PRO A 132 2.64 -5.12 7.43
CA PRO A 132 3.36 -5.75 6.32
C PRO A 132 2.67 -5.46 4.95
N GLU A 133 2.71 -6.38 4.00
CA GLU A 133 1.98 -6.23 2.73
C GLU A 133 0.52 -5.80 2.98
N PRO A 134 -0.01 -4.82 2.22
CA PRO A 134 -1.37 -4.31 2.41
C PRO A 134 -2.41 -5.41 2.21
N ASP A 135 -3.42 -5.41 3.08
CA ASP A 135 -4.63 -6.22 2.96
C ASP A 135 -5.66 -5.57 1.98
N LEU A 136 -6.87 -6.12 1.87
CA LEU A 136 -7.84 -5.66 0.87
C LEU A 136 -8.43 -4.29 1.22
N ILE A 137 -8.73 -4.03 2.49
CA ILE A 137 -9.26 -2.72 2.90
C ILE A 137 -8.18 -1.64 2.77
N SER A 138 -6.90 -1.99 2.98
CA SER A 138 -5.77 -1.06 2.90
C SER A 138 -5.62 -0.40 1.54
N TYR A 139 -6.14 -1.01 0.48
CA TYR A 139 -6.10 -0.44 -0.87
C TYR A 139 -7.08 0.71 -1.06
N PHE A 140 -8.14 0.77 -0.26
CA PHE A 140 -9.02 1.92 -0.26
C PHE A 140 -8.40 3.08 0.51
N ASP A 141 -7.53 2.80 1.49
CA ASP A 141 -6.92 3.83 2.33
C ASP A 141 -6.13 4.82 1.47
N HIS A 142 -6.34 6.11 1.73
CA HIS A 142 -5.78 7.14 0.87
C HIS A 142 -4.26 7.12 0.94
N VAL A 143 -3.62 7.10 -0.23
CA VAL A 143 -2.26 7.62 -0.32
C VAL A 143 -2.27 9.07 0.10
N PRO A 144 -1.24 9.57 0.79
CA PRO A 144 -1.16 10.98 1.06
C PRO A 144 -1.15 11.76 -0.26
N GLY A 145 -2.07 12.71 -0.35
CA GLY A 145 -2.36 13.44 -1.58
C GLY A 145 -1.23 14.37 -2.02
N THR A 146 -1.54 15.30 -2.92
CA THR A 146 -0.56 16.23 -3.49
C THR A 146 -0.73 17.65 -2.99
N GLU A 147 -1.42 17.83 -1.87
CA GLU A 147 -1.79 19.13 -1.30
C GLU A 147 -0.54 19.94 -0.95
N ASP A 148 0.52 19.30 -0.44
CA ASP A 148 1.83 19.91 -0.14
C ASP A 148 2.54 20.48 -1.39
N LEU A 149 2.10 20.10 -2.60
CA LEU A 149 2.61 20.68 -3.85
C LEU A 149 1.85 21.93 -4.29
N ARG A 150 0.69 22.19 -3.68
CA ARG A 150 -0.25 23.26 -4.05
C ARG A 150 -0.39 24.31 -2.96
N PHE A 151 -0.28 23.92 -1.70
CA PHE A 151 -0.46 24.76 -0.52
C PHE A 151 0.80 24.70 0.35
N GLU A 152 1.33 25.84 0.77
CA GLU A 152 2.60 25.93 1.52
C GLU A 152 2.50 25.36 2.93
N ASP A 153 1.30 25.33 3.47
CA ASP A 153 0.88 24.93 4.82
C ASP A 153 0.30 23.50 4.87
N ALA A 154 0.32 22.77 3.75
CA ALA A 154 -0.13 21.39 3.70
C ALA A 154 1.01 20.39 3.89
N GLU A 155 0.81 19.42 4.77
CA GLU A 155 1.70 18.28 4.98
C GLU A 155 1.02 16.98 4.54
N THR A 156 1.71 16.22 3.69
CA THR A 156 1.24 14.94 3.14
C THR A 156 2.25 13.83 3.39
N GLY A 157 3.21 14.00 4.31
CA GLY A 157 4.18 12.96 4.67
C GLY A 157 4.29 12.86 6.18
N TYR A 158 4.36 11.65 6.70
CA TYR A 158 4.66 11.39 8.10
C TYR A 158 6.15 11.67 8.33
N ASN A 159 6.47 12.66 9.15
CA ASN A 159 7.84 13.07 9.48
C ASN A 159 8.12 12.75 10.96
N GLY A 160 8.73 11.59 11.22
CA GLY A 160 8.88 11.10 12.58
C GLY A 160 9.43 9.69 12.70
N GLN A 161 9.17 9.06 13.84
CA GLN A 161 9.29 7.61 14.02
C GLN A 161 7.91 6.95 13.96
N LEU A 162 7.72 6.05 13.01
CA LEU A 162 6.50 5.29 12.83
C LEU A 162 6.74 3.82 13.19
N LEU A 163 6.05 3.35 14.22
CA LEU A 163 6.06 1.97 14.67
C LEU A 163 4.78 1.28 14.20
N THR A 164 4.94 0.18 13.48
CA THR A 164 3.85 -0.69 13.05
C THR A 164 4.02 -2.10 13.64
N PHE A 165 2.92 -2.60 14.18
CA PHE A 165 2.77 -3.93 14.75
C PHE A 165 1.57 -4.60 14.07
N ASP A 166 1.77 -5.82 13.57
CA ASP A 166 0.69 -6.63 13.04
C ASP A 166 0.83 -8.08 13.50
N TYR A 167 -0.22 -8.64 14.09
CA TYR A 167 -0.27 -10.05 14.45
C TYR A 167 -1.48 -10.72 13.82
N GLU A 168 -1.23 -11.74 13.00
CA GLU A 168 -2.26 -12.51 12.31
C GLU A 168 -2.22 -13.97 12.77
N THR A 169 -3.38 -14.50 13.18
CA THR A 169 -3.55 -15.92 13.47
C THR A 169 -3.81 -16.74 12.20
N LYS A 170 -3.57 -18.06 12.25
CA LYS A 170 -3.91 -18.97 11.13
C LYS A 170 -5.41 -19.01 10.77
N THR A 171 -6.28 -18.47 11.62
CA THR A 171 -7.73 -18.39 11.35
C THR A 171 -8.14 -17.05 10.74
N GLY A 172 -7.20 -16.17 10.40
CA GLY A 172 -7.48 -14.86 9.81
C GLY A 172 -7.90 -13.77 10.80
N LEU A 173 -8.02 -14.09 12.09
CA LEU A 173 -8.19 -13.09 13.15
C LEU A 173 -6.83 -12.44 13.44
N GLY A 174 -6.80 -11.13 13.54
CA GLY A 174 -5.57 -10.41 13.85
C GLY A 174 -5.78 -9.10 14.60
N TYR A 175 -4.66 -8.49 14.94
CA TYR A 175 -4.57 -7.20 15.60
C TYR A 175 -3.49 -6.36 14.92
N HIS A 176 -3.83 -5.12 14.62
CA HIS A 176 -2.96 -4.15 13.97
C HIS A 176 -2.84 -2.89 14.83
N ALA A 177 -1.64 -2.35 14.92
CA ALA A 177 -1.41 -1.04 15.51
C ALA A 177 -0.31 -0.28 14.78
N THR A 178 -0.57 0.99 14.46
CA THR A 178 0.41 1.93 13.92
C THR A 178 0.41 3.18 14.79
N GLY A 179 1.57 3.50 15.38
CA GLY A 179 1.80 4.69 16.18
C GLY A 179 2.92 5.54 15.61
N ILE A 180 2.83 6.85 15.82
CA ILE A 180 3.85 7.81 15.37
C ILE A 180 4.30 8.71 16.51
N ASN A 181 5.60 9.01 16.53
CA ASN A 181 6.16 10.15 17.23
C ASN A 181 6.65 11.16 16.20
N TRP A 182 6.11 12.37 16.23
CA TRP A 182 6.44 13.49 15.35
C TRP A 182 7.59 14.28 15.94
N ASP A 183 8.74 14.27 15.27
CA ASP A 183 9.95 14.96 15.73
C ASP A 183 10.89 15.43 14.61
N TYR A 184 10.50 15.24 13.35
CA TYR A 184 11.28 15.64 12.16
C TYR A 184 10.55 16.65 11.25
N GLY A 185 9.47 17.29 11.72
CA GLY A 185 8.64 18.22 10.94
C GLY A 185 8.01 19.32 11.79
N ASP A 186 6.92 19.92 11.29
CA ASP A 186 6.21 21.00 11.99
C ASP A 186 5.23 20.50 13.07
N ARG A 187 4.99 19.18 13.10
CA ARG A 187 4.17 18.51 14.11
C ARG A 187 5.06 17.99 15.24
N ASP A 188 4.52 18.04 16.45
CA ASP A 188 5.16 17.55 17.66
C ASP A 188 4.26 16.54 18.39
N GLY A 189 4.90 15.65 19.15
CA GLY A 189 4.22 14.73 20.07
C GLY A 189 4.01 13.34 19.47
N SER A 190 3.23 12.49 20.16
CA SER A 190 2.99 11.12 19.73
C SER A 190 1.52 10.74 19.80
N ASN A 191 1.08 9.92 18.86
CA ASN A 191 -0.30 9.44 18.81
C ASN A 191 -0.43 8.09 18.07
N TRP A 192 -1.57 7.44 18.28
CA TRP A 192 -1.98 6.27 17.49
C TRP A 192 -2.68 6.72 16.21
N ILE A 193 -2.24 6.18 15.09
CA ILE A 193 -2.88 6.36 13.77
C ILE A 193 -3.88 5.23 13.54
N GLU A 194 -3.51 4.01 13.87
CA GLU A 194 -4.35 2.82 13.74
C GLU A 194 -4.18 1.94 14.99
N ASN A 195 -5.27 1.37 15.48
CA ASN A 195 -5.30 0.38 16.56
C ASN A 195 -6.62 -0.40 16.48
N TYR A 196 -6.60 -1.56 15.85
CA TYR A 196 -7.82 -2.31 15.57
C TYR A 196 -7.61 -3.82 15.62
N ILE A 197 -8.72 -4.52 15.86
CA ILE A 197 -8.82 -5.96 15.56
C ILE A 197 -9.38 -6.12 14.15
N TYR A 198 -8.97 -7.18 13.46
CA TYR A 198 -9.49 -7.50 12.15
C TYR A 198 -9.76 -8.99 12.02
N TYR A 199 -10.66 -9.32 11.10
CA TYR A 199 -10.84 -10.68 10.61
C TYR A 199 -10.88 -10.64 9.09
N ARG A 200 -10.10 -11.54 8.47
CA ARG A 200 -10.07 -11.71 7.02
C ARG A 200 -10.06 -13.18 6.65
N ASP A 201 -10.78 -13.52 5.60
CA ASP A 201 -10.83 -14.90 5.10
C ASP A 201 -11.22 -14.93 3.61
N SER A 202 -10.87 -16.01 2.94
CA SER A 202 -11.23 -16.26 1.54
C SER A 202 -11.99 -17.58 1.43
N PHE A 203 -13.31 -17.47 1.21
CA PHE A 203 -14.21 -18.60 1.05
C PHE A 203 -14.37 -18.95 -0.43
N LYS A 204 -13.34 -19.56 -1.01
CA LYS A 204 -13.24 -19.92 -2.44
C LYS A 204 -13.27 -18.70 -3.36
N ALA A 205 -14.47 -18.26 -3.72
CA ALA A 205 -14.70 -17.17 -4.66
C ALA A 205 -15.16 -15.90 -3.94
N LEU A 206 -15.27 -15.93 -2.61
CA LEU A 206 -15.71 -14.80 -1.79
C LEU A 206 -14.57 -14.38 -0.87
N ASP A 207 -14.13 -13.14 -0.99
CA ASP A 207 -13.16 -12.51 -0.10
C ASP A 207 -13.92 -11.63 0.90
N PHE A 208 -13.60 -11.78 2.18
CA PHE A 208 -14.17 -10.98 3.26
C PHE A 208 -13.05 -10.42 4.13
N GLU A 209 -13.17 -9.14 4.46
CA GLU A 209 -12.33 -8.50 5.47
C GLU A 209 -13.18 -7.53 6.28
N ALA A 210 -12.96 -7.49 7.59
CA ALA A 210 -13.55 -6.49 8.47
C ALA A 210 -12.56 -6.07 9.53
N ARG A 211 -12.57 -4.78 9.88
CA ARG A 211 -11.78 -4.24 10.98
C ARG A 211 -12.67 -3.40 11.89
N ALA A 212 -12.32 -3.36 13.17
CA ALA A 212 -13.02 -2.55 14.16
C ALA A 212 -12.04 -2.06 15.23
N GLY A 213 -12.15 -0.78 15.59
CA GLY A 213 -11.28 -0.11 16.55
C GLY A 213 -10.95 1.30 16.08
N LYS A 214 -9.75 1.77 16.40
CA LYS A 214 -9.25 3.07 15.98
C LYS A 214 -8.67 2.97 14.58
N LEU A 215 -9.31 3.64 13.63
CA LEU A 215 -8.95 3.67 12.21
C LEU A 215 -8.41 5.04 11.82
N ALA A 216 -7.52 5.09 10.82
CA ALA A 216 -6.99 6.34 10.31
C ALA A 216 -8.11 7.16 9.65
N LEU A 217 -8.23 8.44 10.03
CA LEU A 217 -9.17 9.34 9.36
C LEU A 217 -8.66 9.66 7.95
N ARG A 218 -9.59 9.67 7.00
CA ARG A 218 -9.29 10.00 5.60
C ARG A 218 -9.32 11.51 5.41
N HIS A 219 -8.57 12.00 4.42
CA HIS A 219 -8.59 13.42 4.00
C HIS A 219 -10.01 13.96 3.91
N SER A 220 -10.21 15.23 4.30
CA SER A 220 -11.53 15.84 4.37
C SER A 220 -12.17 15.82 2.99
N ALA A 221 -13.16 14.96 2.83
CA ALA A 221 -14.09 14.97 1.72
C ALA A 221 -15.46 15.28 2.35
N GLY A 222 -16.13 16.34 1.90
CA GLY A 222 -17.30 16.91 2.56
C GLY A 222 -17.19 18.44 2.76
N GLU A 223 -18.02 19.02 3.63
CA GLU A 223 -18.12 20.48 3.86
C GLU A 223 -16.81 21.15 4.32
N TYR A 224 -15.81 20.38 4.76
CA TYR A 224 -14.51 20.85 5.24
C TYR A 224 -13.36 20.65 4.25
N THR A 225 -13.65 20.68 2.94
CA THR A 225 -12.62 20.77 1.90
C THR A 225 -11.77 22.02 2.13
N GLY A 226 -10.53 21.84 2.60
CA GLY A 226 -9.58 22.93 2.85
C GLY A 226 -9.14 23.13 4.31
N SER A 227 -9.73 22.44 5.30
CA SER A 227 -9.27 22.52 6.69
C SER A 227 -8.21 21.46 7.02
N GLY A 228 -7.02 21.59 6.46
CA GLY A 228 -5.86 20.82 6.90
C GLY A 228 -5.90 19.31 6.62
N SER A 229 -4.73 18.72 6.65
CA SER A 229 -4.53 17.30 6.42
C SER A 229 -4.91 16.49 7.67
N HIS A 230 -5.85 15.54 7.58
CA HIS A 230 -6.12 14.53 8.62
C HIS A 230 -4.95 13.54 8.79
N LEU A 231 -3.78 13.84 8.22
CA LEU A 231 -2.56 13.07 8.40
C LEU A 231 -2.33 12.76 9.87
N GLY A 232 -2.30 11.46 10.19
CA GLY A 232 -2.05 10.96 11.52
C GLY A 232 -3.22 11.06 12.50
N TYR A 233 -4.37 11.59 12.10
CA TYR A 233 -5.57 11.55 12.96
C TYR A 233 -6.27 10.21 12.84
N SER A 234 -6.98 9.85 13.90
CA SER A 234 -7.66 8.56 14.01
C SER A 234 -8.96 8.68 14.78
N GLY A 235 -9.92 7.83 14.43
CA GLY A 235 -11.26 7.79 14.99
C GLY A 235 -11.70 6.37 15.27
N ASP A 236 -12.62 6.18 16.21
CA ASP A 236 -13.19 4.86 16.48
C ASP A 236 -14.21 4.52 15.39
N GLY A 237 -14.19 3.29 14.89
CA GLY A 237 -15.01 2.94 13.75
C GLY A 237 -14.85 1.50 13.30
N PHE A 238 -15.39 1.23 12.12
CA PHE A 238 -15.24 -0.05 11.45
C PHE A 238 -15.24 0.11 9.94
N ASN A 239 -14.64 -0.87 9.27
CA ASN A 239 -14.71 -1.02 7.83
C ASN A 239 -14.89 -2.48 7.46
N ILE A 240 -15.62 -2.70 6.37
CA ILE A 240 -15.97 -4.01 5.86
C ILE A 240 -15.73 -4.00 4.36
N TYR A 241 -15.00 -5.00 3.89
CA TYR A 241 -14.86 -5.35 2.50
C TYR A 241 -15.54 -6.69 2.22
N LEU A 242 -16.30 -6.72 1.12
CA LEU A 242 -16.87 -7.95 0.58
C LEU A 242 -16.66 -7.97 -0.93
N GLY A 243 -15.97 -9.00 -1.42
CA GLY A 243 -15.64 -9.11 -2.84
C GLY A 243 -15.68 -10.53 -3.37
N GLY A 244 -15.75 -10.63 -4.70
CA GLY A 244 -15.61 -11.87 -5.42
C GLY A 244 -14.21 -12.02 -6.00
N ASN A 245 -13.69 -13.25 -6.02
CA ASN A 245 -12.47 -13.65 -6.71
C ASN A 245 -12.78 -14.67 -7.81
N TRP A 246 -12.35 -14.39 -9.03
CA TRP A 246 -12.45 -15.30 -10.15
C TRP A 246 -11.17 -15.26 -10.99
N ARG A 247 -10.42 -16.38 -10.98
CA ARG A 247 -9.22 -16.60 -11.81
C ARG A 247 -8.17 -15.48 -11.67
N GLY A 248 -7.99 -14.98 -10.45
CA GLY A 248 -7.02 -13.92 -10.16
C GLY A 248 -7.53 -12.50 -10.41
N TYR A 249 -8.78 -12.34 -10.86
CA TYR A 249 -9.48 -11.06 -10.82
C TYR A 249 -10.27 -10.96 -9.52
N ARG A 250 -10.16 -9.84 -8.81
CA ARG A 250 -11.03 -9.54 -7.67
C ARG A 250 -11.87 -8.32 -7.96
N ALA A 251 -13.11 -8.32 -7.47
CA ALA A 251 -13.95 -7.14 -7.44
C ALA A 251 -14.76 -7.11 -6.15
N GLY A 252 -14.84 -5.97 -5.49
CA GLY A 252 -15.55 -5.90 -4.22
C GLY A 252 -15.95 -4.50 -3.80
N LEU A 253 -16.72 -4.48 -2.71
CA LEU A 253 -17.33 -3.30 -2.13
C LEU A 253 -16.71 -3.03 -0.76
N LEU A 254 -16.45 -1.76 -0.48
CA LEU A 254 -16.09 -1.26 0.85
C LEU A 254 -17.28 -0.50 1.45
N TYR A 255 -17.53 -0.72 2.74
CA TYR A 255 -18.28 0.21 3.58
C TYR A 255 -17.42 0.58 4.79
N GLU A 256 -17.41 1.85 5.15
CA GLU A 256 -16.66 2.38 6.28
C GLU A 256 -17.48 3.42 7.06
N GLU A 257 -17.33 3.38 8.38
CA GLU A 257 -17.89 4.37 9.29
C GLU A 257 -16.88 4.67 10.40
N ILE A 258 -16.39 5.91 10.48
CA ILE A 258 -15.38 6.34 11.47
C ILE A 258 -15.86 7.61 12.17
N GLU A 259 -15.83 7.61 13.51
CA GLU A 259 -16.13 8.78 14.33
C GLU A 259 -14.97 9.78 14.29
N ASN A 260 -15.27 11.01 13.89
CA ASN A 260 -14.34 12.13 13.91
C ASN A 260 -14.63 13.02 15.11
N GLU A 261 -14.00 12.72 16.24
CA GLU A 261 -14.20 13.46 17.50
C GLU A 261 -13.91 14.96 17.37
N GLN A 262 -12.94 15.34 16.53
CA GLN A 262 -12.54 16.75 16.36
C GLN A 262 -13.68 17.62 15.82
N TYR A 263 -14.52 17.04 14.96
CA TYR A 263 -15.64 17.74 14.33
C TYR A 263 -17.00 17.25 14.86
N ASN A 264 -17.01 16.23 15.73
CA ASN A 264 -18.20 15.57 16.24
C ASN A 264 -19.09 15.06 15.09
N GLU A 265 -18.47 14.40 14.12
CA GLU A 265 -19.07 13.89 12.88
C GLU A 265 -18.75 12.41 12.67
N ILE A 266 -19.50 11.77 11.77
CA ILE A 266 -19.26 10.41 11.33
C ILE A 266 -18.81 10.47 9.86
N ASP A 267 -17.56 10.12 9.58
CA ASP A 267 -17.05 9.94 8.22
C ASP A 267 -17.56 8.59 7.69
N ARG A 268 -18.57 8.63 6.81
CA ARG A 268 -19.11 7.46 6.13
C ARG A 268 -18.62 7.42 4.71
N ARG A 269 -18.11 6.26 4.30
CA ARG A 269 -17.58 6.06 2.96
C ARG A 269 -17.99 4.73 2.37
N THR A 270 -18.18 4.75 1.06
CA THR A 270 -18.40 3.55 0.25
C THR A 270 -17.39 3.48 -0.87
N GLY A 271 -17.00 2.26 -1.26
CA GLY A 271 -15.96 2.07 -2.24
C GLY A 271 -16.16 0.85 -3.14
N PHE A 272 -15.51 0.88 -4.29
CA PHE A 272 -15.39 -0.23 -5.23
C PHE A 272 -13.91 -0.48 -5.50
N MET A 273 -13.50 -1.74 -5.49
CA MET A 273 -12.14 -2.13 -5.89
C MET A 273 -12.23 -3.17 -6.99
N VAL A 274 -11.31 -3.07 -7.95
CA VAL A 274 -11.03 -4.11 -8.93
C VAL A 274 -9.54 -4.42 -8.91
N GLU A 275 -9.18 -5.67 -8.60
CA GLU A 275 -7.83 -6.20 -8.75
C GLU A 275 -7.77 -7.06 -10.02
N PHE A 276 -6.71 -6.87 -10.81
CA PHE A 276 -6.54 -7.51 -12.10
C PHE A 276 -5.51 -8.64 -12.04
N ALA A 277 -5.79 -9.73 -12.75
CA ALA A 277 -4.80 -10.77 -12.99
C ALA A 277 -3.66 -10.25 -13.89
N PHE A 278 -2.45 -10.80 -13.71
CA PHE A 278 -1.31 -10.47 -14.55
C PHE A 278 -1.50 -10.97 -15.99
N SER A 279 -1.31 -10.06 -16.95
CA SER A 279 -1.51 -10.27 -18.38
C SER A 279 -0.78 -9.19 -19.17
N ASP A 280 -0.65 -9.39 -20.49
CA ASP A 280 -0.08 -8.38 -21.40
C ASP A 280 -0.83 -7.04 -21.33
N ILE A 281 -2.14 -7.08 -21.07
CA ILE A 281 -2.98 -5.88 -20.91
C ILE A 281 -2.60 -5.13 -19.63
N THR A 282 -2.49 -5.83 -18.51
CA THR A 282 -2.11 -5.20 -17.23
C THR A 282 -0.65 -4.76 -17.21
N GLU A 283 0.23 -5.39 -17.99
CA GLU A 283 1.59 -4.88 -18.23
C GLU A 283 1.55 -3.55 -19.00
N LEU A 284 0.75 -3.46 -20.08
CA LEU A 284 0.59 -2.22 -20.84
C LEU A 284 0.03 -1.10 -19.96
N LEU A 285 -1.00 -1.40 -19.16
CA LEU A 285 -1.57 -0.48 -18.17
C LEU A 285 -0.60 -0.23 -16.99
N GLY A 286 0.43 -1.04 -16.79
CA GLY A 286 1.51 -0.72 -15.85
C GLY A 286 2.39 0.44 -16.33
N LYS A 287 2.41 0.69 -17.64
CA LYS A 287 3.19 1.76 -18.29
C LYS A 287 2.38 3.06 -18.47
N LEU A 288 1.05 2.96 -18.40
CA LEU A 288 0.10 4.06 -18.63
C LEU A 288 -0.78 4.25 -17.40
N ARG A 289 -0.97 5.49 -16.97
CA ARG A 289 -1.85 5.87 -15.86
C ARG A 289 -2.84 6.89 -16.38
N PHE A 290 -4.04 6.89 -15.84
CA PHE A 290 -5.05 7.88 -16.21
C PHE A 290 -4.94 9.12 -15.33
N ASP A 291 -5.15 10.30 -15.92
CA ASP A 291 -5.33 11.56 -15.20
C ASP A 291 -6.81 11.90 -15.15
N TYR A 292 -7.45 11.50 -14.05
CA TYR A 292 -8.86 11.72 -13.76
C TYR A 292 -9.15 13.13 -13.20
N THR A 293 -8.16 14.01 -13.06
CA THR A 293 -8.37 15.34 -12.44
C THR A 293 -8.95 16.38 -13.40
N ARG A 294 -9.17 16.03 -14.68
CA ARG A 294 -9.65 16.96 -15.72
C ARG A 294 -10.64 16.28 -16.66
N SER A 295 -11.45 17.09 -17.33
CA SER A 295 -12.31 16.67 -18.44
C SER A 295 -11.97 17.51 -19.70
N PRO A 296 -11.55 16.90 -20.83
CA PRO A 296 -11.32 15.47 -21.00
C PRO A 296 -10.12 14.98 -20.19
N GLU A 297 -10.18 13.71 -19.81
CA GLU A 297 -9.14 13.03 -19.03
C GLU A 297 -7.83 12.97 -19.83
N GLY A 298 -6.71 13.09 -19.12
CA GLY A 298 -5.38 12.96 -19.70
C GLY A 298 -4.82 11.55 -19.52
N PHE A 299 -3.71 11.30 -20.20
CA PHE A 299 -2.89 10.10 -19.96
C PHE A 299 -1.56 10.50 -19.35
N VAL A 300 -1.06 9.66 -18.46
CA VAL A 300 0.21 9.84 -17.77
C VAL A 300 1.06 8.61 -18.02
N ALA A 301 2.26 8.79 -18.54
CA ALA A 301 3.25 7.71 -18.64
C ALA A 301 4.41 8.00 -17.69
N HIS A 302 4.92 6.96 -17.04
CA HIS A 302 6.21 7.06 -16.38
C HIS A 302 7.30 6.68 -17.38
N ILE A 303 8.19 7.62 -17.70
CA ILE A 303 9.31 7.41 -18.62
C ILE A 303 10.54 7.02 -17.78
N PRO A 304 10.98 5.75 -17.82
CA PRO A 304 12.23 5.36 -17.20
C PRO A 304 13.40 5.97 -17.99
N LEU A 305 14.33 6.62 -17.31
CA LEU A 305 15.50 7.26 -17.91
C LEU A 305 16.75 6.43 -17.70
N ALA A 306 16.95 5.93 -16.49
CA ALA A 306 18.05 5.06 -16.14
C ALA A 306 17.69 4.25 -14.89
N SER A 307 18.21 3.03 -14.80
CA SER A 307 18.05 2.20 -13.61
C SER A 307 19.33 1.40 -13.40
N GLY A 308 19.54 0.95 -12.16
CA GLY A 308 20.68 0.11 -11.87
C GLY A 308 20.53 -0.66 -10.57
N ASP A 309 21.28 -1.74 -10.53
CA ASP A 309 21.35 -2.67 -9.42
C ASP A 309 22.78 -2.67 -8.88
N PHE A 310 22.92 -2.83 -7.56
CA PHE A 310 24.23 -2.91 -6.94
C PHE A 310 24.23 -4.01 -5.88
N GLY A 311 25.33 -4.76 -5.82
CA GLY A 311 25.48 -5.91 -4.91
C GLY A 311 24.86 -7.23 -5.41
N TYR A 312 24.08 -7.22 -6.49
CA TYR A 312 23.54 -8.42 -7.13
C TYR A 312 24.39 -8.89 -8.31
N LEU A 313 24.40 -10.19 -8.54
CA LEU A 313 24.93 -10.76 -9.78
C LEU A 313 23.89 -10.69 -10.88
N SER A 314 24.33 -10.40 -12.11
CA SER A 314 23.45 -10.36 -13.28
C SER A 314 22.96 -11.74 -13.73
N LYS A 315 23.69 -12.80 -13.38
CA LYS A 315 23.38 -14.20 -13.75
C LYS A 315 23.81 -15.15 -12.65
N LYS A 316 23.17 -16.33 -12.64
CA LYS A 316 23.56 -17.48 -11.82
C LYS A 316 25.05 -17.84 -12.05
N PRO A 317 25.86 -18.00 -10.99
CA PRO A 317 27.23 -18.52 -11.13
C PRO A 317 27.27 -19.98 -11.62
N GLU A 318 28.24 -20.32 -12.46
CA GLU A 318 28.43 -21.69 -12.93
C GLU A 318 28.73 -22.66 -11.77
N GLY A 319 28.20 -23.88 -11.85
CA GLY A 319 28.42 -24.92 -10.84
C GLY A 319 27.66 -24.76 -9.52
N THR A 320 26.82 -23.73 -9.37
CA THR A 320 26.01 -23.49 -8.16
C THR A 320 24.59 -24.07 -8.27
N GLU A 321 23.93 -24.27 -7.14
CA GLU A 321 22.53 -24.69 -7.05
C GLU A 321 21.67 -23.67 -6.32
N LEU A 322 20.38 -23.59 -6.69
CA LEU A 322 19.42 -22.72 -6.02
C LEU A 322 19.10 -23.29 -4.65
N VAL A 323 19.49 -22.58 -3.58
CA VAL A 323 19.33 -23.03 -2.20
C VAL A 323 18.24 -22.29 -1.44
N GLY A 324 17.76 -21.16 -1.95
CA GLY A 324 16.66 -20.42 -1.34
C GLY A 324 16.20 -19.22 -2.18
N GLU A 325 15.05 -18.68 -1.80
CA GLU A 325 14.48 -17.48 -2.43
C GLU A 325 13.82 -16.57 -1.39
N ILE A 326 13.85 -15.26 -1.68
CA ILE A 326 12.95 -14.28 -1.08
C ILE A 326 12.07 -13.72 -2.18
N LYS A 327 10.76 -13.81 -1.99
CA LYS A 327 9.78 -13.15 -2.86
C LYS A 327 9.47 -11.78 -2.30
N ALA A 328 9.47 -10.80 -3.20
CA ALA A 328 9.16 -9.43 -2.88
C ALA A 328 8.28 -8.79 -3.94
N GLU A 329 7.63 -7.70 -3.56
CA GLU A 329 6.73 -6.96 -4.42
C GLU A 329 7.00 -5.48 -4.27
N ARG A 330 7.39 -4.84 -5.38
CA ARG A 330 7.52 -3.41 -5.44
C ARG A 330 6.17 -2.80 -5.76
N VAL A 331 5.79 -1.80 -4.97
CA VAL A 331 4.49 -1.16 -5.03
C VAL A 331 4.68 0.34 -5.23
N MET A 332 3.90 0.88 -6.15
CA MET A 332 3.64 2.31 -6.27
C MET A 332 2.14 2.52 -6.29
N THR A 333 1.66 3.51 -5.57
CA THR A 333 0.30 3.98 -5.74
C THR A 333 0.35 5.36 -6.39
N TYR A 334 -0.57 5.63 -7.31
CA TYR A 334 -0.67 6.94 -7.92
C TYR A 334 -2.01 7.58 -7.60
N TRP A 335 -1.97 8.91 -7.42
CA TRP A 335 -3.16 9.72 -7.18
C TRP A 335 -3.95 9.93 -8.47
N GLN A 336 -5.13 10.55 -8.38
CA GLN A 336 -6.01 10.82 -9.53
C GLN A 336 -5.32 11.56 -10.69
N ASN A 337 -4.23 12.29 -10.43
CA ASN A 337 -3.45 13.00 -11.44
C ASN A 337 -2.33 12.15 -12.09
N GLY A 338 -2.31 10.84 -11.82
CA GLY A 338 -1.29 9.88 -12.31
C GLY A 338 0.09 9.98 -11.66
N GLN A 339 0.30 10.89 -10.70
CA GLN A 339 1.59 11.02 -10.02
C GLN A 339 1.76 9.93 -8.96
N ALA A 340 2.90 9.23 -9.01
CA ALA A 340 3.37 8.37 -7.94
C ALA A 340 4.45 9.12 -7.17
N ARG A 341 4.28 9.22 -5.85
CA ARG A 341 5.23 9.88 -4.94
C ARG A 341 5.65 8.96 -3.82
N ASN A 342 5.44 7.67 -4.00
CA ASN A 342 5.78 6.64 -3.05
C ASN A 342 6.31 5.40 -3.77
N PHE A 343 7.12 4.64 -3.05
CA PHE A 343 7.78 3.45 -3.56
C PHE A 343 8.16 2.57 -2.39
N TYR A 344 7.63 1.35 -2.37
CA TYR A 344 7.89 0.37 -1.32
C TYR A 344 8.22 -0.97 -1.94
N GLU A 345 9.04 -1.74 -1.25
CA GLU A 345 9.20 -3.15 -1.51
C GLU A 345 8.65 -3.94 -0.31
N HIS A 346 7.70 -4.83 -0.50
CA HIS A 346 7.23 -5.73 0.54
C HIS A 346 7.93 -7.07 0.36
N ARG A 347 8.59 -7.58 1.40
CA ARG A 347 9.15 -8.95 1.40
C ARG A 347 8.10 -9.90 1.94
N ILE A 348 7.45 -10.61 1.03
CA ILE A 348 6.20 -11.31 1.30
C ILE A 348 6.43 -12.72 1.82
N ALA A 349 7.45 -13.41 1.31
CA ALA A 349 7.71 -14.81 1.61
C ALA A 349 9.18 -15.18 1.42
N LYS A 350 9.60 -16.28 2.05
CA LYS A 350 10.90 -16.89 1.82
C LYS A 350 10.84 -18.41 1.85
N TRP A 351 11.82 -19.06 1.21
CA TRP A 351 12.09 -20.47 1.44
C TRP A 351 13.58 -20.78 1.34
N GLY A 352 14.01 -21.86 2.00
CA GLY A 352 15.39 -22.34 1.91
C GLY A 352 16.42 -21.45 2.61
N PHE A 353 17.65 -21.47 2.10
CA PHE A 353 18.79 -20.73 2.63
C PHE A 353 18.86 -19.32 2.05
N THR A 354 18.63 -18.30 2.89
CA THR A 354 18.57 -16.88 2.46
C THR A 354 19.57 -15.99 3.18
N LYS A 355 20.79 -16.49 3.48
CA LYS A 355 21.87 -15.66 4.03
C LYS A 355 22.80 -15.19 2.92
N ALA A 356 22.74 -13.90 2.60
CA ALA A 356 23.48 -13.31 1.48
C ALA A 356 25.00 -13.30 1.67
N GLU A 357 25.48 -13.30 2.92
CA GLU A 357 26.91 -13.37 3.24
C GLU A 357 27.56 -14.71 2.89
N GLU A 358 26.77 -15.76 2.67
CA GLU A 358 27.23 -17.11 2.36
C GLU A 358 26.76 -17.62 0.99
N ALA A 359 26.02 -16.82 0.22
CA ALA A 359 25.43 -17.23 -1.05
C ALA A 359 25.46 -16.12 -2.08
N ALA A 360 25.63 -16.48 -3.35
CA ALA A 360 25.49 -15.54 -4.44
C ALA A 360 24.01 -15.17 -4.63
N VAL A 361 23.72 -13.88 -4.76
CA VAL A 361 22.34 -13.38 -4.91
C VAL A 361 22.13 -12.86 -6.32
N VAL A 362 21.11 -13.38 -6.99
CA VAL A 362 20.62 -12.90 -8.29
C VAL A 362 19.23 -12.34 -8.09
N MET A 363 18.99 -11.14 -8.59
CA MET A 363 17.66 -10.52 -8.59
C MET A 363 16.99 -10.75 -9.94
N GLU A 364 15.77 -11.28 -9.91
CA GLU A 364 14.88 -11.37 -11.06
C GLU A 364 13.72 -10.40 -10.87
N VAL A 365 13.48 -9.56 -11.86
CA VAL A 365 12.52 -8.46 -11.79
C VAL A 365 11.53 -8.61 -12.95
N ASP A 366 10.25 -8.69 -12.62
CA ASP A 366 9.18 -8.71 -13.61
C ASP A 366 8.81 -7.28 -14.07
N PRO A 367 8.05 -7.13 -15.16
CA PRO A 367 7.47 -5.84 -15.53
C PRO A 367 6.59 -5.22 -14.42
N TRP A 368 6.31 -3.93 -14.57
CA TRP A 368 5.25 -3.28 -13.80
C TRP A 368 3.88 -3.65 -14.38
N TYR A 369 2.95 -4.02 -13.52
CA TYR A 369 1.56 -4.31 -13.86
C TYR A 369 0.64 -3.33 -13.15
N LEU A 370 -0.46 -2.92 -13.79
CA LEU A 370 -1.61 -2.40 -13.06
C LEU A 370 -2.20 -3.53 -12.22
N GLN A 371 -2.08 -3.42 -10.90
CA GLN A 371 -2.60 -4.43 -9.99
C GLN A 371 -4.06 -4.14 -9.67
N LEU A 372 -4.39 -2.92 -9.27
CA LEU A 372 -5.74 -2.60 -8.83
C LEU A 372 -6.11 -1.13 -9.05
N GLU A 373 -7.41 -0.88 -9.15
CA GLU A 373 -8.01 0.43 -8.95
C GLU A 373 -9.01 0.32 -7.78
N ALA A 374 -8.86 1.19 -6.79
CA ALA A 374 -9.75 1.26 -5.63
C ALA A 374 -10.32 2.68 -5.56
N LEU A 375 -11.63 2.79 -5.69
CA LEU A 375 -12.36 4.05 -5.63
C LEU A 375 -13.16 4.09 -4.33
N VAL A 376 -13.18 5.23 -3.66
CA VAL A 376 -13.90 5.47 -2.40
C VAL A 376 -14.51 6.87 -2.43
N SER A 377 -15.74 7.01 -1.96
CA SER A 377 -16.47 8.28 -1.95
C SER A 377 -17.05 8.54 -0.56
N PRO A 378 -17.14 9.80 -0.08
CA PRO A 378 -17.82 10.17 1.17
C PRO A 378 -19.35 10.10 1.08
N ASN A 379 -19.87 9.36 0.11
CA ASN A 379 -21.29 9.21 -0.18
C ASN A 379 -21.71 7.75 0.00
N ASP A 380 -22.99 7.54 0.28
CA ASP A 380 -23.59 6.20 0.28
C ASP A 380 -23.57 5.57 -1.12
N PHE A 381 -23.75 4.23 -1.17
CA PHE A 381 -23.81 3.52 -2.45
C PHE A 381 -24.98 4.04 -3.28
N PRO A 382 -24.74 4.44 -4.55
CA PRO A 382 -25.76 5.07 -5.35
C PRO A 382 -26.81 4.06 -5.80
N THR A 383 -28.08 4.49 -5.77
CA THR A 383 -29.26 3.70 -6.18
C THR A 383 -29.86 4.17 -7.51
N ASN A 384 -29.45 5.34 -7.99
CA ASN A 384 -29.90 5.92 -9.26
C ASN A 384 -28.78 6.73 -9.95
N TRP A 385 -29.06 7.21 -11.16
CA TRP A 385 -28.06 7.87 -12.00
C TRP A 385 -27.57 9.21 -11.48
N ASP A 386 -28.41 9.97 -10.79
CA ASP A 386 -27.99 11.27 -10.24
C ASP A 386 -27.11 11.06 -9.00
N GLU A 387 -27.43 10.07 -8.16
CA GLU A 387 -26.57 9.62 -7.06
C GLU A 387 -25.23 9.07 -7.57
N ILE A 388 -25.20 8.39 -8.72
CA ILE A 388 -23.92 7.96 -9.34
C ILE A 388 -23.05 9.16 -9.66
N LYS A 389 -23.61 10.25 -10.20
CA LYS A 389 -22.83 11.46 -10.51
C LYS A 389 -22.31 12.12 -9.25
N GLU A 390 -23.11 12.15 -8.19
CA GLU A 390 -22.70 12.70 -6.89
C GLU A 390 -21.58 11.86 -6.27
N TRP A 391 -21.76 10.54 -6.22
CA TRP A 391 -20.75 9.59 -5.76
C TRP A 391 -19.44 9.74 -6.52
N GLU A 392 -19.52 9.82 -7.85
CA GLU A 392 -18.39 9.99 -8.75
C GLU A 392 -17.72 11.37 -8.58
N SER A 393 -18.49 12.43 -8.31
CA SER A 393 -17.93 13.77 -8.09
C SER A 393 -17.12 13.87 -6.80
N GLY A 394 -17.49 13.10 -5.78
CA GLY A 394 -16.79 13.03 -4.50
C GLY A 394 -15.74 11.92 -4.43
N ARG A 395 -15.62 11.08 -5.46
CA ARG A 395 -14.72 9.92 -5.40
C ARG A 395 -13.28 10.37 -5.30
N GLN A 396 -12.55 9.59 -4.53
CA GLN A 396 -11.10 9.57 -4.45
C GLN A 396 -10.68 8.14 -4.77
N GLY A 397 -9.48 7.94 -5.28
CA GLY A 397 -9.09 6.58 -5.59
C GLY A 397 -7.66 6.45 -6.02
N PRO A 398 -6.83 5.76 -5.22
CA PRO A 398 -5.55 5.32 -5.71
C PRO A 398 -5.73 4.18 -6.71
N ALA A 399 -4.81 4.13 -7.65
CA ALA A 399 -4.53 2.91 -8.36
C ALA A 399 -3.12 2.46 -8.00
N GLN A 400 -2.94 1.14 -7.94
CA GLN A 400 -1.70 0.52 -7.52
C GLN A 400 -1.03 -0.18 -8.68
N LEU A 401 0.26 0.11 -8.86
CA LEU A 401 1.16 -0.64 -9.71
C LEU A 401 1.97 -1.60 -8.86
N LYS A 402 2.20 -2.79 -9.40
CA LYS A 402 2.97 -3.85 -8.76
C LYS A 402 4.03 -4.37 -9.70
N GLN A 403 5.22 -4.59 -9.16
CA GLN A 403 6.33 -5.25 -9.84
C GLN A 403 6.82 -6.40 -8.95
N PRO A 404 6.54 -7.66 -9.33
CA PRO A 404 7.11 -8.82 -8.67
C PRO A 404 8.65 -8.83 -8.77
N VAL A 405 9.30 -9.23 -7.67
CA VAL A 405 10.75 -9.37 -7.58
C VAL A 405 11.07 -10.67 -6.86
N THR A 406 12.00 -11.45 -7.40
CA THR A 406 12.51 -12.66 -6.75
C THR A 406 14.00 -12.55 -6.55
N TYR A 407 14.44 -12.65 -5.30
CA TYR A 407 15.85 -12.75 -4.93
C TYR A 407 16.22 -14.22 -4.78
N LYS A 408 17.07 -14.73 -5.67
CA LYS A 408 17.51 -16.12 -5.71
C LYS A 408 18.89 -16.28 -5.11
N PHE A 409 19.03 -17.23 -4.18
CA PHE A 409 20.28 -17.51 -3.46
C PHE A 409 20.91 -18.80 -4.00
N TYR A 410 22.18 -18.70 -4.41
CA TYR A 410 22.95 -19.79 -5.00
C TYR A 410 24.17 -20.14 -4.16
N LYS A 411 24.42 -21.44 -3.97
CA LYS A 411 25.62 -21.98 -3.30
C LYS A 411 26.33 -23.00 -4.17
#